data_AF-A0A537ZGB3-F1
#
_entry.id   AF-A0A537ZGB3-F1
#
_cell.length_a   1.000
_cell.length_b   1.000
_cell.length_c   1.000
_cell.angle_alpha   90.00
_cell.angle_beta   90.00
_cell.angle_gamma   90.00
#
_symmetry.space_group_name_H-M   'P 1'
#
loop_
_entity.id
_entity.type
_entity.pdbx_description
1 polymer ?
#
loop_
_entity_poly.entity_id
_entity_poly.type
_entity_poly.pdbx_seq_one_letter_code
_entity_poly.pdbx_strand_id
1 'polypeptide(L)'
;MTRAGGRLGALALALALGTGLAGAAQAAPKLRFKSVKVVGTPGDGNLPWAEPRIAVGPDNWTWIVTNRHQSDGAAAVYGSRDGIHRWKVTPGLPAGQTSATPDVDILAMPTGRLLASELDDAGINFPTSYSDNRG
;
A
#
# COMPACT_ATOMS: atom_id res chain seq x y z
N MET A 1 37.29 -17.56 -61.75
CA MET A 1 36.72 -18.33 -60.63
C MET A 1 36.20 -17.35 -59.58
N THR A 2 34.90 -17.05 -59.61
CA THR A 2 34.26 -15.99 -58.82
C THR A 2 33.89 -16.51 -57.41
N ARG A 3 34.42 -15.86 -56.37
CA ARG A 3 34.18 -16.19 -54.96
C ARG A 3 32.72 -15.92 -54.57
N ALA A 4 31.89 -16.96 -54.59
CA ALA A 4 30.47 -16.90 -54.18
C ALA A 4 30.25 -17.06 -52.65
N GLY A 5 31.29 -17.28 -51.85
CA GLY A 5 31.14 -17.71 -50.44
C GLY A 5 30.89 -16.61 -49.40
N GLY A 6 31.12 -15.32 -49.70
CA GLY A 6 31.07 -14.26 -48.68
C GLY A 6 29.66 -13.77 -48.31
N ARG A 7 28.69 -13.92 -49.21
CA ARG A 7 27.33 -13.36 -49.03
C ARG A 7 26.42 -14.26 -48.18
N LEU A 8 26.67 -15.57 -48.18
CA LEU A 8 25.90 -16.55 -47.39
C LEU A 8 26.23 -16.48 -45.89
N GLY A 9 27.50 -16.24 -45.53
CA GLY A 9 27.92 -16.11 -44.12
C GLY A 9 27.37 -14.86 -43.43
N ALA A 10 27.30 -13.73 -44.14
CA ALA A 10 26.75 -12.49 -43.60
C ALA A 10 25.24 -12.57 -43.35
N LEU A 11 24.49 -13.27 -44.22
CA LEU A 11 23.05 -13.46 -44.06
C LEU A 11 22.73 -14.41 -42.90
N ALA A 12 23.53 -15.47 -42.72
CA ALA A 12 23.37 -16.39 -41.60
C ALA A 12 23.63 -15.71 -40.24
N LEU A 13 24.63 -14.82 -40.17
CA LEU A 13 24.93 -14.07 -38.95
C LEU A 13 23.85 -13.01 -38.64
N ALA A 14 23.31 -12.35 -39.65
CA ALA A 14 22.19 -11.41 -39.49
C ALA A 14 20.90 -12.09 -39.02
N LEU A 15 20.61 -13.30 -39.51
CA LEU A 15 19.48 -14.11 -39.02
C LEU A 15 19.69 -14.57 -37.56
N ALA A 16 20.90 -14.99 -37.20
CA ALA A 16 21.22 -15.43 -35.84
C ALA A 16 21.17 -14.29 -34.81
N LEU A 17 21.55 -13.07 -35.21
CA LEU A 17 21.43 -11.88 -34.37
C LEU A 17 19.99 -11.37 -34.27
N GLY A 18 19.16 -11.59 -35.29
CA GLY A 18 17.74 -11.19 -35.30
C GLY A 18 16.85 -12.02 -34.36
N THR A 19 17.15 -13.31 -34.16
CA THR A 19 16.35 -14.18 -33.29
C THR A 19 16.68 -14.06 -31.80
N GLY A 20 17.86 -13.53 -31.44
CA GLY A 20 18.28 -13.35 -30.05
C GLY A 20 17.68 -12.13 -29.32
N LEU A 21 17.08 -11.19 -30.06
CA LEU A 21 16.52 -9.94 -29.53
C LEU A 21 14.99 -9.93 -29.42
N ALA A 22 14.32 -11.05 -29.73
CA ALA A 22 12.92 -11.24 -29.40
C ALA A 22 12.77 -11.47 -27.89
N GLY A 23 13.00 -10.42 -27.10
CA GLY A 23 12.57 -10.39 -25.70
C GLY A 23 11.08 -10.70 -25.69
N ALA A 24 10.71 -11.84 -25.11
CA ALA A 24 9.32 -12.18 -24.91
C ALA A 24 8.66 -10.99 -24.20
N ALA A 25 7.76 -10.30 -24.90
CA ALA A 25 6.93 -9.29 -24.29
C ALA A 25 6.03 -10.01 -23.28
N GLN A 26 6.52 -10.15 -22.06
CA GLN A 26 5.77 -10.76 -20.98
C GLN A 26 4.64 -9.78 -20.66
N ALA A 27 3.39 -10.16 -20.95
CA ALA A 27 2.25 -9.39 -20.54
C ALA A 27 2.32 -9.19 -19.02
N ALA A 28 2.21 -7.95 -18.56
CA ALA A 28 2.17 -7.67 -17.12
C ALA A 28 1.08 -8.52 -16.47
N PRO A 29 1.32 -9.06 -15.26
CA PRO A 29 0.29 -9.81 -14.54
C PRO A 29 -1.01 -9.00 -14.46
N LYS A 30 -2.15 -9.65 -14.73
CA LYS A 30 -3.46 -9.01 -14.55
C LYS A 30 -3.63 -8.61 -13.09
N LEU A 31 -4.04 -7.37 -12.83
CA LEU A 31 -4.45 -6.94 -11.49
C LEU A 31 -5.66 -7.78 -11.06
N ARG A 32 -5.59 -8.37 -9.87
CA ARG A 32 -6.69 -9.11 -9.26
C ARG A 32 -7.02 -8.46 -7.93
N PHE A 33 -8.28 -8.10 -7.74
CA PHE A 33 -8.75 -7.63 -6.45
C PHE A 33 -9.01 -8.83 -5.53
N LYS A 34 -8.48 -8.73 -4.32
CA LYS A 34 -8.78 -9.61 -3.19
C LYS A 34 -9.01 -8.72 -1.98
N SER A 35 -10.07 -8.97 -1.24
CA SER A 35 -10.38 -8.22 -0.03
C SER A 35 -10.49 -9.16 1.16
N VAL A 36 -10.08 -8.66 2.32
CA VAL A 36 -10.40 -9.23 3.63
C VAL A 36 -10.91 -8.07 4.49
N LYS A 37 -11.88 -8.34 5.37
CA LYS A 37 -12.33 -7.32 6.32
C LYS A 37 -11.27 -7.08 7.39
N VAL A 38 -11.16 -5.83 7.83
CA VAL A 38 -10.42 -5.47 9.04
C VAL A 38 -11.20 -5.99 10.26
N VAL A 39 -10.49 -6.39 11.31
CA VAL A 39 -11.09 -6.94 12.55
C VAL A 39 -11.72 -5.84 13.41
N GLY A 40 -12.77 -6.17 14.16
CA GLY A 40 -13.32 -5.30 15.21
C GLY A 40 -14.24 -4.18 14.74
N THR A 41 -15.00 -4.39 13.65
CA THR A 41 -16.09 -3.50 13.18
C THR A 41 -15.69 -2.01 13.08
N PRO A 42 -14.54 -1.66 12.49
CA PRO A 42 -14.19 -0.26 12.27
C PRO A 42 -15.21 0.41 11.35
N GLY A 43 -15.63 1.64 11.69
CA GLY A 43 -16.61 2.39 10.89
C GLY A 43 -18.06 1.91 10.98
N ASP A 44 -18.38 0.93 11.83
CA ASP A 44 -19.78 0.58 12.10
C ASP A 44 -20.41 1.64 13.05
N GLY A 45 -21.61 2.12 12.69
CA GLY A 45 -22.35 3.15 13.43
C GLY A 45 -23.04 4.19 12.54
N ASN A 46 -23.64 5.21 13.16
CA ASN A 46 -24.28 6.33 12.46
C ASN A 46 -23.33 7.52 12.20
N LEU A 47 -22.11 7.52 12.75
CA LEU A 47 -21.07 8.52 12.43
C LEU A 47 -19.66 8.02 12.81
N PRO A 48 -18.62 8.49 12.08
CA PRO A 48 -18.63 8.83 10.66
C PRO A 48 -18.49 7.56 9.83
N TRP A 49 -18.97 7.60 8.59
CA TRP A 49 -18.60 6.62 7.57
C TRP A 49 -17.07 6.41 7.57
N ALA A 50 -16.59 5.18 7.43
CA ALA A 50 -15.15 4.95 7.40
C ALA A 50 -14.56 5.32 6.03
N GLU A 51 -13.54 6.19 6.01
CA GLU A 51 -12.67 6.42 4.85
C GLU A 51 -11.25 5.89 5.12
N PRO A 52 -11.05 4.56 5.05
CA PRO A 52 -9.76 3.97 5.37
C PRO A 52 -8.67 4.45 4.39
N ARG A 53 -7.52 4.87 4.92
CA ARG A 53 -6.30 5.08 4.13
C ARG A 53 -5.32 3.94 4.34
N ILE A 54 -4.49 3.68 3.33
CA ILE A 54 -3.56 2.55 3.32
C ILE A 54 -2.16 3.01 2.92
N ALA A 55 -1.14 2.53 3.64
CA ALA A 55 0.27 2.75 3.32
C ALA A 55 1.04 1.44 3.35
N VAL A 56 2.09 1.34 2.52
CA VAL A 56 3.03 0.20 2.52
C VAL A 56 4.39 0.71 2.97
N GLY A 57 4.93 0.11 4.03
CA GLY A 57 6.24 0.43 4.56
C GLY A 57 7.40 -0.28 3.83
N PRO A 58 8.65 0.14 4.09
CA PRO A 58 9.84 -0.41 3.44
C PRO A 58 10.13 -1.88 3.78
N ASP A 59 9.53 -2.41 4.84
CA ASP A 59 9.67 -3.80 5.30
C ASP A 59 8.50 -4.71 4.85
N ASN A 60 7.77 -4.27 3.82
CA ASN A 60 6.56 -4.91 3.28
C ASN A 60 5.40 -5.05 4.28
N TRP A 61 5.44 -4.34 5.41
CA TRP A 61 4.24 -4.16 6.20
C TRP A 61 3.25 -3.25 5.48
N THR A 62 1.97 -3.58 5.60
CA THR A 62 0.87 -2.76 5.13
C THR A 62 0.10 -2.26 6.34
N TRP A 63 -0.26 -0.97 6.31
CA TRP A 63 -0.92 -0.25 7.37
C TRP A 63 -2.21 0.33 6.87
N ILE A 64 -3.29 0.19 7.64
CA ILE A 64 -4.55 0.91 7.43
C ILE A 64 -4.78 1.81 8.62
N VAL A 65 -5.22 3.05 8.38
CA VAL A 65 -5.84 3.89 9.41
C VAL A 65 -7.32 4.03 9.10
N THR A 66 -8.16 3.93 10.12
CA THR A 66 -9.61 4.12 10.03
C THR A 66 -10.18 4.36 11.43
N ASN A 67 -11.37 4.94 11.53
CA ASN A 67 -12.09 5.01 12.79
C ASN A 67 -12.53 3.63 13.27
N ARG A 68 -12.48 3.44 14.58
CA ARG A 68 -13.10 2.32 15.28
C ARG A 68 -14.63 2.50 15.30
N HIS A 69 -15.33 1.59 15.97
CA HIS A 69 -16.77 1.72 16.20
C HIS A 69 -17.08 3.03 16.94
N GLN A 70 -18.26 3.62 16.67
CA GLN A 70 -18.65 4.92 17.22
C GLN A 70 -18.55 5.03 18.76
N SER A 71 -18.72 3.92 19.50
CA SER A 71 -18.60 3.89 20.96
C SER A 71 -17.18 4.14 21.46
N ASP A 72 -16.18 3.87 20.61
CA ASP A 72 -14.77 4.00 20.96
C ASP A 72 -14.25 5.41 20.66
N GLY A 73 -14.94 6.15 19.79
CA GLY A 73 -14.69 7.58 19.50
C GLY A 73 -13.29 7.90 18.98
N ALA A 74 -12.56 6.91 18.45
CA ALA A 74 -11.15 7.06 18.11
C ALA A 74 -10.76 6.37 16.79
N ALA A 75 -9.78 6.97 16.11
CA ALA A 75 -9.03 6.37 15.03
C ALA A 75 -8.16 5.22 15.55
N ALA A 76 -7.88 4.25 14.68
CA ALA A 76 -6.95 3.17 14.96
C ALA A 76 -6.12 2.83 13.73
N VAL A 77 -4.90 2.37 13.99
CA VAL A 77 -4.02 1.82 12.96
C VAL A 77 -4.08 0.30 13.03
N TYR A 78 -4.09 -0.33 11.86
CA TYR A 78 -4.10 -1.78 11.69
C TYR A 78 -2.92 -2.19 10.83
N GLY A 79 -2.15 -3.17 11.30
CA GLY A 79 -0.99 -3.71 10.61
C GLY A 79 -1.22 -5.08 10.01
N SER A 80 -0.59 -5.32 8.86
CA SER A 80 -0.48 -6.62 8.20
C SER A 80 0.94 -6.84 7.71
N ARG A 81 1.55 -7.98 8.06
CA ARG A 81 2.87 -8.39 7.55
C ARG A 81 2.77 -9.24 6.28
N ASP A 82 1.60 -9.83 6.03
CA ASP A 82 1.36 -10.75 4.92
C ASP A 82 0.67 -10.07 3.73
N GLY A 83 0.81 -8.75 3.59
CA GLY A 83 0.41 -7.99 2.41
C GLY A 83 -1.10 -8.03 2.14
N ILE A 84 -1.91 -7.72 3.16
CA ILE A 84 -3.39 -7.60 3.20
C ILE A 84 -4.18 -8.85 3.61
N HIS A 85 -3.56 -9.96 4.01
CA HIS A 85 -4.33 -11.17 4.32
C HIS A 85 -4.88 -11.21 5.73
N ARG A 86 -4.16 -10.60 6.69
CA ARG A 86 -4.56 -10.54 8.09
C ARG A 86 -4.24 -9.17 8.68
N TRP A 87 -5.26 -8.55 9.26
CA TRP A 87 -5.16 -7.27 9.94
C TRP A 87 -5.17 -7.46 11.45
N LYS A 88 -4.31 -6.73 12.15
CA LYS A 88 -4.32 -6.61 13.61
C LYS A 88 -4.27 -5.15 13.99
N VAL A 89 -5.11 -4.74 14.93
CA VAL A 89 -5.01 -3.40 15.51
C VAL A 89 -3.65 -3.25 16.20
N THR A 90 -3.02 -2.09 16.04
CA THR A 90 -1.79 -1.74 16.76
C THR A 90 -2.11 -1.44 18.22
N PRO A 91 -1.18 -1.70 19.16
CA PRO A 91 -1.37 -1.32 20.56
C PRO A 91 -1.58 0.19 20.77
N GLY A 92 -0.85 1.03 20.03
CA GLY A 92 -1.02 2.48 20.08
C GLY A 92 -2.21 2.97 19.27
N LEU A 93 -2.93 3.94 19.85
CA LEU A 93 -3.94 4.74 19.15
C LEU A 93 -3.35 6.13 18.83
N PRO A 94 -3.73 6.75 17.69
CA PRO A 94 -3.45 8.16 17.46
C PRO A 94 -3.95 9.02 18.64
N ALA A 95 -3.07 9.84 19.19
CA ALA A 95 -3.36 10.71 20.32
C ALA A 95 -3.87 12.08 19.86
N GLY A 96 -4.63 12.76 20.73
CA GLY A 96 -5.04 14.15 20.53
C GLY A 96 -6.33 14.34 19.72
N GLN A 97 -6.98 13.26 19.30
CA GLN A 97 -8.32 13.30 18.70
C GLN A 97 -9.37 13.59 19.78
N THR A 98 -10.19 14.61 19.56
CA THR A 98 -11.29 14.96 20.47
C THR A 98 -12.67 14.70 19.89
N SER A 99 -12.83 14.77 18.57
CA SER A 99 -14.04 14.38 17.84
C SER A 99 -13.68 13.62 16.57
N ALA A 100 -14.18 12.39 16.44
CA ALA A 100 -13.85 11.56 15.29
C ALA A 100 -14.52 12.02 13.99
N THR A 101 -13.73 12.13 12.92
CA THR A 101 -14.17 12.45 11.55
C THR A 101 -13.72 11.35 10.57
N PRO A 102 -14.37 11.21 9.41
CA PRO A 102 -13.97 10.20 8.42
C PRO A 102 -12.54 10.44 7.89
N ASP A 103 -12.04 11.66 7.95
CA ASP A 103 -10.84 12.12 7.29
C ASP A 103 -9.57 11.76 8.07
N VAL A 104 -9.07 10.55 7.83
CA VAL A 104 -7.79 10.07 8.33
C VAL A 104 -6.72 10.05 7.24
N ASP A 105 -5.44 10.07 7.62
CA ASP A 105 -4.32 9.81 6.72
C ASP A 105 -3.20 9.02 7.40
N ILE A 106 -2.44 8.27 6.62
CA ILE A 106 -1.32 7.46 7.09
C ILE A 106 -0.16 7.48 6.11
N LEU A 107 1.05 7.69 6.65
CA LEU A 107 2.29 7.61 5.91
C LEU A 107 3.22 6.59 6.56
N ALA A 108 3.85 5.75 5.73
CA ALA A 108 4.97 4.91 6.14
C ALA A 108 6.25 5.47 5.54
N MET A 109 7.15 5.96 6.39
CA MET A 109 8.40 6.58 5.98
C MET A 109 9.45 5.53 5.59
N PRO A 110 10.46 5.89 4.78
CA PRO A 110 11.55 4.98 4.42
C PRO A 110 12.35 4.43 5.62
N THR A 111 12.31 5.10 6.77
CA THR A 111 12.94 4.64 8.02
C THR A 111 12.12 3.57 8.76
N GLY A 112 10.90 3.29 8.31
CA GLY A 112 9.92 2.46 9.03
C GLY A 112 9.04 3.23 10.01
N ARG A 113 9.27 4.54 10.20
CA ARG A 113 8.36 5.39 10.99
C ARG A 113 6.97 5.46 10.35
N LEU A 114 5.94 5.39 11.18
CA LEU A 114 4.56 5.66 10.80
C LEU A 114 4.17 7.06 11.25
N LEU A 115 3.40 7.76 10.42
CA LEU A 115 2.62 8.94 10.78
C LEU A 115 1.15 8.62 10.55
N ALA A 116 0.30 8.95 11.52
CA ALA A 116 -1.14 8.85 11.37
C ALA A 116 -1.77 10.16 11.81
N SER A 117 -2.60 10.74 10.96
CA SER A 117 -3.33 11.98 11.23
C SER A 117 -4.82 11.77 11.09
N GLU A 118 -5.57 12.59 11.79
CA GLU A 118 -7.01 12.67 11.68
C GLU A 118 -7.43 14.14 11.69
N LEU A 119 -8.46 14.51 10.92
CA LEU A 119 -9.07 15.82 11.00
C LEU A 119 -9.97 15.87 12.23
N ASP A 120 -9.74 16.78 13.17
CA ASP A 120 -10.60 16.89 14.35
C ASP A 120 -11.69 17.95 14.13
N ASP A 121 -12.98 17.57 14.08
CA ASP A 121 -14.14 18.44 13.75
C ASP A 121 -14.27 19.70 14.64
N ALA A 122 -13.54 19.77 15.76
CA ALA A 122 -13.43 20.95 16.59
C ALA A 122 -12.67 22.14 15.92
N GLY A 123 -12.11 21.96 14.71
CA GLY A 123 -11.51 23.00 13.87
C GLY A 123 -10.78 22.41 12.65
N ILE A 124 -10.13 23.21 11.78
CA ILE A 124 -9.20 22.65 10.76
C ILE A 124 -7.89 22.30 11.48
N ASN A 125 -7.91 21.23 12.27
CA ASN A 125 -6.79 20.73 13.04
C ASN A 125 -6.51 19.28 12.64
N PHE A 126 -5.23 18.95 12.52
CA PHE A 126 -4.80 17.60 12.17
C PHE A 126 -3.92 17.01 13.28
N PRO A 127 -4.48 16.56 14.42
CA PRO A 127 -3.72 15.78 15.39
C PRO A 127 -2.98 14.65 14.67
N THR A 128 -1.65 14.67 14.78
CA THR A 128 -0.77 13.74 14.07
C THR A 128 0.10 13.03 15.09
N SER A 129 -0.02 11.71 15.12
CA SER A 129 0.83 10.84 15.93
C SER A 129 1.88 10.16 15.06
N TYR A 130 2.98 9.76 15.69
CA TYR A 130 4.00 8.96 15.04
C TYR A 130 4.35 7.72 15.86
N SER A 131 4.86 6.71 15.18
CA SER A 131 5.43 5.52 15.82
C SER A 131 6.67 5.04 15.07
N ASP A 132 7.73 4.75 15.81
CA ASP A 132 8.96 4.13 15.29
C ASP A 132 8.97 2.60 15.49
N ASN A 133 7.93 2.05 16.11
CA ASN A 133 7.84 0.66 16.52
C ASN A 133 6.56 -0.03 16.05
N ARG A 134 6.03 0.41 14.89
CA ARG A 134 4.89 -0.20 14.18
C ARG A 134 3.50 0.00 14.82
N GLY A 135 3.34 1.11 15.54
CA GLY A 135 2.12 1.49 16.26
C GLY A 135 2.09 0.94 17.68
#